data_AF-A0A849IE68-F1
#
_entry.id   AF-A0A849IE68-F1
#
_cell.length_a   1.000
_cell.length_b   1.000
_cell.length_c   1.000
_cell.angle_alpha   90.00
_cell.angle_beta   90.00
_cell.angle_gamma   90.00
#
_symmetry.space_group_name_H-M   'P 1'
#
loop_
_entity.id
_entity.type
_entity.pdbx_description
1 polymer ?
#
loop_
_entity_poly.entity_id
_entity_poly.type
_entity_poly.pdbx_seq_one_letter_code
_entity_poly.pdbx_strand_id
1 'polypeptide(L)'
;MLFSFRNRRDKSADEARRSAFKERVSRIAGLTDADAVTVSEIACRDPGCADVETIILLMRRGEPTQAVKLGTPVDEVTDDAIEAALAVLSRRRG
;
A
#
# COMPACT_ATOMS: atom_id res chain seq x y z
N MET A 1 20.19 -19.18 20.56
CA MET A 1 18.86 -19.35 19.94
C MET A 1 17.89 -18.16 20.16
N LEU A 2 18.35 -16.94 20.50
CA LEU A 2 17.45 -15.78 20.70
C LEU A 2 17.02 -15.07 19.40
N PHE A 3 17.71 -15.29 18.29
CA PHE A 3 17.49 -14.57 17.02
C PHE A 3 16.18 -14.96 16.32
N SER A 4 15.73 -16.22 16.45
CA SER A 4 14.56 -16.71 15.71
C SER A 4 13.22 -16.17 16.22
N PHE A 5 13.12 -15.85 17.51
CA PHE A 5 11.87 -15.36 18.10
C PHE A 5 11.62 -13.88 17.83
N ARG A 6 12.68 -13.05 17.83
CA ARG A 6 12.59 -11.62 17.51
C ARG A 6 12.15 -11.42 16.06
N ASN A 7 12.83 -12.08 15.13
CA ASN A 7 12.53 -12.01 13.70
C ASN A 7 11.08 -12.41 13.36
N ARG A 8 10.49 -13.38 14.08
CA ARG A 8 9.09 -13.77 13.88
C ARG A 8 8.11 -12.68 14.35
N ARG A 9 8.38 -12.02 15.48
CA ARG A 9 7.52 -10.93 15.99
C ARG A 9 7.57 -9.72 15.08
N ASP A 10 8.76 -9.33 14.63
CA ASP A 10 8.92 -8.18 13.74
C ASP A 10 8.20 -8.42 12.40
N LYS A 11 8.32 -9.64 11.85
CA LYS A 11 7.54 -10.05 10.66
C LYS A 11 6.02 -10.05 10.90
N SER A 12 5.56 -10.49 12.07
CA SER A 12 4.12 -10.49 12.37
C SER A 12 3.54 -9.08 12.52
N ALA A 13 4.31 -8.16 13.11
CA ALA A 13 3.91 -6.77 13.26
C ALA A 13 3.85 -6.06 11.89
N ASP A 14 4.85 -6.29 11.04
CA ASP A 14 4.89 -5.77 9.67
C ASP A 14 3.71 -6.30 8.82
N GLU A 15 3.39 -7.59 8.91
CA GLU A 15 2.23 -8.14 8.20
C GLU A 15 0.91 -7.57 8.71
N ALA A 16 0.74 -7.43 10.03
CA ALA A 16 -0.47 -6.84 10.61
C ALA A 16 -0.65 -5.38 10.14
N ARG A 17 0.44 -4.62 10.10
CA ARG A 17 0.46 -3.24 9.61
C ARG A 17 0.04 -3.15 8.14
N ARG A 18 0.63 -3.98 7.28
CA ARG A 18 0.25 -4.05 5.86
C ARG A 18 -1.20 -4.51 5.68
N SER A 19 -1.67 -5.45 6.48
CA SER A 19 -3.04 -5.95 6.42
C SER A 19 -4.05 -4.85 6.78
N ALA A 20 -3.81 -4.11 7.86
CA ALA A 20 -4.66 -2.99 8.26
C ALA A 20 -4.69 -1.91 7.17
N PHE A 21 -3.54 -1.61 6.58
CA PHE A 21 -3.47 -0.66 5.48
C PHE A 21 -4.21 -1.15 4.22
N LYS A 22 -4.07 -2.43 3.85
CA LYS A 22 -4.83 -3.04 2.74
C LYS A 22 -6.34 -2.92 2.97
N GLU A 23 -6.82 -3.22 4.17
CA GLU A 23 -8.24 -3.09 4.52
C GLU A 23 -8.74 -1.65 4.34
N ARG A 24 -7.94 -0.68 4.82
CA ARG A 24 -8.25 0.75 4.66
C ARG A 24 -8.32 1.17 3.19
N VAL A 25 -7.35 0.76 2.38
CA VAL A 25 -7.34 1.03 0.93
C VAL A 25 -8.53 0.37 0.24
N SER A 26 -8.84 -0.90 0.54
CA SER A 26 -9.98 -1.62 -0.03
C SER A 26 -11.29 -0.89 0.26
N ARG A 27 -11.48 -0.43 1.50
CA ARG A 27 -12.66 0.33 1.92
C ARG A 27 -12.79 1.65 1.16
N ILE A 28 -11.72 2.43 1.07
CA ILE A 28 -11.72 3.74 0.37
C ILE A 28 -11.92 3.56 -1.14
N ALA A 29 -11.29 2.53 -1.73
CA ALA A 29 -11.37 2.25 -3.16
C ALA A 29 -12.64 1.52 -3.59
N GLY A 30 -13.51 1.14 -2.63
CA GLY A 30 -14.76 0.40 -2.88
C GLY A 30 -14.54 -0.98 -3.50
N LEU A 31 -13.47 -1.68 -3.11
CA LEU A 31 -13.14 -2.99 -3.67
C LEU A 31 -14.13 -4.06 -3.21
N THR A 32 -14.42 -5.00 -4.12
CA THR A 32 -15.26 -6.18 -3.87
C THR A 32 -14.39 -7.43 -3.71
N ASP A 33 -15.00 -8.57 -3.37
CA ASP A 33 -14.29 -9.86 -3.28
C ASP A 33 -13.71 -10.34 -4.61
N ALA A 34 -14.15 -9.78 -5.74
CA ALA A 34 -13.60 -10.06 -7.07
C ALA A 34 -12.34 -9.25 -7.39
N ASP A 35 -12.00 -8.27 -6.55
CA ASP A 35 -10.87 -7.38 -6.71
C ASP A 35 -9.75 -7.76 -5.74
N ALA A 36 -8.51 -7.39 -6.09
CA ALA A 36 -7.37 -7.62 -5.22
C ALA A 36 -6.56 -6.34 -5.03
N VAL A 37 -6.01 -6.18 -3.82
CA VAL A 37 -5.06 -5.12 -3.48
C VAL A 37 -3.78 -5.70 -2.92
N THR A 38 -2.64 -5.23 -3.44
CA THR A 38 -1.32 -5.51 -2.88
C THR A 38 -0.69 -4.21 -2.41
N VAL A 39 0.00 -4.28 -1.27
CA VAL A 39 0.70 -3.16 -0.65
C VAL A 39 2.14 -3.60 -0.42
N SER A 40 3.08 -2.78 -0.84
CA SER A 40 4.50 -3.05 -0.69
C SER A 40 5.22 -1.77 -0.36
N GLU A 41 6.08 -1.79 0.66
CA GLU A 41 7.05 -0.72 0.86
C GLU A 41 8.36 -1.11 0.21
N ILE A 42 8.95 -0.18 -0.52
CA ILE A 42 10.26 -0.37 -1.14
C ILE A 42 11.17 0.79 -0.78
N ALA A 43 12.48 0.54 -0.75
CA ALA A 43 13.45 1.59 -0.50
C ALA A 43 13.37 2.64 -1.61
N CYS A 44 13.17 3.90 -1.21
CA CYS A 44 13.17 5.00 -2.14
C CYS A 44 14.62 5.29 -2.54
N ARG A 45 14.93 5.27 -3.85
CA ARG A 45 16.31 5.43 -4.35
C ARG A 45 16.67 6.87 -4.70
N ASP A 46 15.76 7.81 -4.50
CA ASP A 46 15.93 9.20 -4.87
C ASP A 46 16.52 10.04 -3.71
N PRO A 47 17.50 10.93 -4.00
CA PRO A 47 18.09 11.79 -3.00
C PRO A 47 17.05 12.79 -2.48
N GLY A 48 16.75 12.71 -1.17
CA GLY A 48 15.79 13.58 -0.48
C GLY A 48 14.42 12.94 -0.19
N CYS A 49 14.23 11.67 -0.51
CA CYS A 49 13.02 10.91 -0.20
C CYS A 49 13.03 10.38 1.25
N ALA A 50 11.85 10.17 1.84
CA ALA A 50 11.74 9.33 3.02
C ALA A 50 12.26 7.93 2.63
N ASP A 51 13.08 7.29 3.47
CA ASP A 51 13.88 6.11 3.12
C ASP A 51 13.10 4.96 2.44
N VAL A 52 11.77 4.95 2.57
CA VAL A 52 10.85 4.02 1.90
C VAL A 52 9.65 4.73 1.24
N GLU A 53 9.20 4.19 0.11
CA GLU A 53 7.94 4.55 -0.56
C GLU A 53 6.94 3.39 -0.48
N THR A 54 5.65 3.73 -0.35
CA THR A 54 4.53 2.78 -0.37
C THR A 54 3.96 2.64 -1.77
N ILE A 55 3.90 1.42 -2.28
CA ILE A 55 3.26 1.06 -3.55
C ILE A 55 1.95 0.33 -3.28
N ILE A 56 0.88 0.82 -3.87
CA ILE A 56 -0.45 0.21 -3.86
C ILE A 56 -0.73 -0.31 -5.27
N LEU A 57 -0.96 -1.61 -5.39
CA LEU A 57 -1.36 -2.26 -6.64
C LEU A 57 -2.84 -2.68 -6.54
N LEU A 58 -3.67 -2.14 -7.43
CA LEU A 58 -5.10 -2.43 -7.52
C LEU A 58 -5.37 -3.28 -8.75
N MET A 59 -6.03 -4.40 -8.53
CA MET A 59 -6.41 -5.36 -9.56
C MET A 59 -7.92 -5.51 -9.52
N ARG A 60 -8.63 -4.63 -10.22
CA ARG A 60 -10.08 -4.72 -10.35
C ARG A 60 -10.47 -5.71 -11.43
N ARG A 61 -11.53 -6.47 -11.21
CA ARG A 61 -11.98 -7.46 -12.19
C ARG A 61 -12.37 -6.76 -13.50
N GLY A 62 -11.70 -7.14 -14.60
CA GLY A 62 -11.99 -6.61 -15.93
C GLY A 62 -11.37 -5.24 -16.22
N GLU A 63 -10.59 -4.68 -15.30
CA GLU A 63 -9.80 -3.47 -15.52
C GLU A 63 -8.31 -3.80 -15.62
N PRO A 64 -7.52 -2.98 -16.33
CA PRO A 64 -6.05 -3.07 -16.25
C PRO A 64 -5.56 -2.86 -14.82
N THR A 65 -4.53 -3.60 -14.43
CA THR A 65 -3.85 -3.42 -13.15
C THR A 65 -3.33 -1.99 -13.01
N GLN A 66 -3.60 -1.36 -11.88
CA GLN A 66 -3.21 0.03 -11.59
C GLN A 66 -2.25 0.07 -10.41
N ALA A 67 -1.24 0.93 -10.50
CA ALA A 67 -0.29 1.16 -9.42
C ALA A 67 -0.31 2.63 -9.00
N VAL A 68 -0.32 2.88 -7.69
CA VAL A 68 0.02 4.20 -7.13
C VAL A 68 1.24 4.07 -6.25
N LYS A 69 2.10 5.09 -6.34
CA LYS A 69 3.24 5.28 -5.46
C LYS A 69 2.97 6.46 -4.54
N LEU A 70 3.24 6.26 -3.26
CA LEU A 70 3.20 7.28 -2.22
C LEU A 70 4.61 7.36 -1.64
N GLY A 71 5.21 8.55 -1.69
CA GLY A 71 6.59 8.78 -1.21
C GLY A 71 6.75 8.80 0.30
N THR A 72 5.93 8.04 1.02
CA THR A 72 5.91 7.94 2.48
C THR A 72 5.75 6.48 2.92
N PRO A 73 6.24 6.13 4.13
CA PRO A 73 6.02 4.81 4.72
C PRO A 73 4.53 4.57 5.01
N VAL A 74 4.13 3.31 5.09
CA VAL A 74 2.71 2.93 5.21
C VAL A 74 2.03 3.53 6.45
N ASP A 75 2.80 3.73 7.53
CA ASP A 75 2.34 4.29 8.80
C ASP A 75 2.01 5.79 8.73
N GLU A 76 2.65 6.50 7.80
CA GLU A 76 2.48 7.95 7.64
C GLU A 76 1.48 8.30 6.53
N VAL A 77 1.02 7.31 5.77
CA VAL A 77 -0.01 7.52 4.76
C VAL A 77 -1.34 7.82 5.46
N THR A 78 -1.96 8.94 5.12
CA THR A 78 -3.29 9.33 5.58
C THR A 78 -4.39 8.84 4.64
N ASP A 79 -5.64 8.78 5.12
CA ASP A 79 -6.80 8.42 4.30
C ASP A 79 -6.97 9.43 3.14
N ASP A 80 -6.78 10.73 3.40
CA ASP A 80 -6.80 11.79 2.37
C ASP A 80 -5.75 11.55 1.27
N ALA A 81 -4.55 11.10 1.63
CA ALA A 81 -3.50 10.79 0.66
C ALA A 81 -3.89 9.58 -0.21
N ILE A 82 -4.55 8.57 0.37
CA ILE A 82 -5.11 7.43 -0.37
C ILE A 82 -6.19 7.92 -1.34
N GLU A 83 -7.14 8.72 -0.88
CA GLU A 83 -8.22 9.28 -1.71
C GLU A 83 -7.67 10.09 -2.88
N ALA A 84 -6.72 10.99 -2.61
CA ALA A 84 -6.07 11.80 -3.63
C ALA A 84 -5.35 10.92 -4.68
N ALA A 85 -4.61 9.90 -4.22
CA ALA A 85 -3.95 8.93 -5.08
C ALA A 85 -4.92 8.18 -6.00
N LEU A 86 -6.04 7.70 -5.45
CA LEU A 86 -7.07 6.98 -6.19
C LEU A 86 -7.81 7.90 -7.19
N ALA A 87 -8.03 9.16 -6.81
CA ALA A 87 -8.62 10.17 -7.69
C ALA A 87 -7.72 10.48 -8.89
N VAL A 88 -6.39 10.43 -8.73
CA VAL A 88 -5.47 10.56 -9.87
C VAL A 88 -5.58 9.36 -10.81
N LEU A 89 -5.72 8.14 -10.29
CA LEU A 89 -5.92 6.95 -11.11
C LEU A 89 -7.23 6.97 -11.90
N SER A 90 -8.32 7.47 -11.31
CA SER A 90 -9.59 7.58 -12.02
C SER A 90 -9.52 8.56 -13.18
N ARG A 91 -8.77 9.66 -13.05
CA ARG A 91 -8.58 10.68 -14.10
C ARG A 91 -7.77 10.19 -15.29
N ARG A 92 -6.79 9.31 -15.09
CA ARG A 92 -6.01 8.73 -16.20
C ARG A 92 -6.82 7.80 -17.11
N ARG A 93 -8.07 7.51 -16.75
CA ARG A 93 -8.98 6.63 -17.49
C ARG A 93 -9.99 7.37 -18.37
N GLY A 94 -10.11 8.69 -18.25
CA GLY A 94 -10.97 9.54 -19.08
C GLY A 94 -10.19 10.18 -20.20
#